data_AF-A0A139HP61-F1
#
_entry.id   AF-A0A139HP61-F1
#
_cell.length_a   1.000
_cell.length_b   1.000
_cell.length_c   1.000
_cell.angle_alpha   90.00
_cell.angle_beta   90.00
_cell.angle_gamma   90.00
#
_symmetry.space_group_name_H-M   'P 1'
#
loop_
_entity.id
_entity.type
_entity.pdbx_description
1 polymer ?
#
loop_
_entity_poly.entity_id
_entity_poly.type
_entity_poly.pdbx_seq_one_letter_code
_entity_poly.pdbx_strand_id
1 'polypeptide(L)'
;MPWYNLLLSMAEAWKRASGGGNGGCTAQDRETLLHVQPGSACHILQRSFVQNLWYVTILYPTCLKAYLTLEQATCSSSLLLLPTPPPSTPLLPTVHTGHTHQVTSEETPIMIVDPVQALAKPTSSVAPVPTVVPSLPEYQDASETGTRTLWVVFVVMLVATIVFTGMAWSVPMSKRLYHVITASITTIAALSYFSMATGHGVSYHHVSVRESHKHVPDTEHDLYRQVYWARYVDWALTTPLLLLDLALLAGLNGGTILITIFADVIMVLTGLFAAFGSEGTPQKWGWYAIACIAYLVVIWQLLVHGRASASAKGGKVGGFFAAIGGFTLIIWTVYPIVWGIADGSRNMNVDEEIIAYAVLDILAKPVFGAWLLFTHVSMPETNVDVGGFWSQGLSGEGRIRVGDDDEGA
;
A
#
# COMPACT_ATOMS: atom_id res chain seq x y z
N MET A 1 18.43 -17.02 14.68
CA MET A 1 18.13 -15.72 14.03
C MET A 1 18.92 -15.54 12.72
N PRO A 2 18.61 -16.26 11.62
CA PRO A 2 19.40 -16.16 10.37
C PRO A 2 18.83 -15.18 9.34
N TRP A 3 17.52 -14.89 9.37
CA TRP A 3 16.81 -14.21 8.27
C TRP A 3 16.93 -12.67 8.30
N TYR A 4 17.06 -12.05 9.48
CA TYR A 4 17.34 -10.61 9.62
C TYR A 4 18.66 -10.23 8.95
N ASN A 5 19.70 -11.06 9.15
CA ASN A 5 21.00 -10.87 8.51
C ASN A 5 20.93 -11.10 6.99
N LEU A 6 20.02 -11.95 6.50
CA LEU A 6 19.81 -12.15 5.07
C LEU A 6 19.15 -10.92 4.44
N LEU A 7 18.12 -10.35 5.08
CA LEU A 7 17.46 -9.13 4.60
C LEU A 7 18.38 -7.91 4.63
N LEU A 8 19.15 -7.73 5.71
CA LEU A 8 20.20 -6.71 5.79
C LEU A 8 21.29 -6.93 4.75
N SER A 9 21.75 -8.18 4.56
CA SER A 9 22.75 -8.51 3.54
C SER A 9 22.24 -8.22 2.12
N MET A 10 20.96 -8.48 1.84
CA MET A 10 20.33 -8.16 0.55
C MET A 10 20.16 -6.64 0.36
N ALA A 11 19.75 -5.91 1.40
CA ALA A 11 19.67 -4.45 1.38
C ALA A 11 21.06 -3.79 1.21
N GLU A 12 22.10 -4.33 1.86
CA GLU A 12 23.49 -3.89 1.73
C GLU A 12 24.11 -4.26 0.38
N ALA A 13 23.77 -5.43 -0.18
CA ALA A 13 24.17 -5.83 -1.53
C ALA A 13 23.54 -4.91 -2.58
N TRP A 14 22.28 -4.53 -2.39
CA TRP A 14 21.59 -3.55 -3.22
C TRP A 14 22.22 -2.15 -3.11
N LYS A 15 22.53 -1.69 -1.89
CA LYS A 15 23.22 -0.41 -1.63
C LYS A 15 24.62 -0.35 -2.28
N ARG A 16 25.31 -1.49 -2.37
CA ARG A 16 26.59 -1.62 -3.09
C ARG A 16 26.42 -1.62 -4.61
N ALA A 17 25.35 -2.23 -5.11
CA ALA A 17 25.04 -2.26 -6.55
C ALA A 17 24.55 -0.89 -7.07
N SER A 18 23.87 -0.10 -6.25
CA SER A 18 23.42 1.26 -6.59
C SER A 18 24.46 2.35 -6.36
N GLY A 19 25.49 2.08 -5.56
CA GLY A 19 26.64 2.94 -5.31
C GLY A 19 27.79 2.72 -6.30
N GLY A 20 27.54 2.92 -7.60
CA GLY A 20 28.56 2.84 -8.66
C GLY A 20 28.97 4.23 -9.13
N GLY A 21 30.15 4.68 -8.71
CA GLY A 21 30.72 5.98 -9.03
C GLY A 21 31.05 6.20 -10.51
N ASN A 22 31.09 7.48 -10.86
CA ASN A 22 31.62 8.11 -12.07
C ASN A 22 32.66 7.26 -12.84
N GLY A 23 32.21 6.63 -13.92
CA GLY A 23 33.04 6.24 -15.06
C GLY A 23 32.40 6.82 -16.31
N GLY A 24 32.96 7.92 -16.83
CA GLY A 24 32.38 8.68 -17.95
C GLY A 24 32.26 7.85 -19.22
N CYS A 25 31.06 7.83 -19.81
CA CYS A 25 30.87 7.41 -21.20
C CYS A 25 31.28 8.55 -22.12
N THR A 26 32.46 8.44 -22.72
CA THR A 26 32.90 9.26 -23.85
C THR A 26 32.09 8.91 -25.10
N ALA A 27 31.80 9.93 -25.90
CA ALA A 27 31.01 9.87 -27.13
C ALA A 27 31.72 9.05 -28.22
N GLN A 28 31.56 7.73 -28.22
CA GLN A 28 31.96 6.87 -29.33
C GLN A 28 31.26 5.51 -29.23
N ASP A 29 29.94 5.49 -29.44
CA ASP A 29 29.14 4.29 -29.81
C ASP A 29 27.70 4.68 -30.25
N ARG A 30 27.56 5.89 -30.80
CA ARG A 30 26.40 6.29 -31.62
C ARG A 30 26.79 6.07 -33.07
N GLU A 31 26.56 4.87 -33.59
CA GLU A 31 26.32 4.59 -35.01
C GLU A 31 26.35 3.08 -35.28
N THR A 32 25.25 2.38 -35.02
CA THR A 32 24.85 1.24 -35.85
C THR A 32 23.37 0.96 -35.66
N LEU A 33 22.68 0.60 -36.75
CA LEU A 33 21.26 0.20 -36.85
C LEU A 33 20.25 1.31 -37.19
N LEU A 34 20.53 2.01 -38.28
CA LEU A 34 19.50 2.42 -39.25
C LEU A 34 19.61 1.51 -40.48
N HIS A 35 18.49 0.88 -40.85
CA HIS A 35 18.11 0.28 -42.16
C HIS A 35 17.55 -1.14 -42.07
N VAL A 36 16.21 -1.27 -41.97
CA VAL A 36 15.40 -2.22 -42.78
C VAL A 36 14.02 -1.58 -43.02
N GLN A 37 13.59 -1.57 -44.28
CA GLN A 37 12.34 -1.00 -44.82
C GLN A 37 11.10 -1.93 -44.64
N PRO A 38 9.86 -1.45 -44.84
CA PRO A 38 8.63 -1.98 -44.24
C PRO A 38 7.86 -2.94 -45.15
N GLY A 39 7.11 -3.88 -44.54
CA GLY A 39 6.13 -4.69 -45.27
C GLY A 39 5.32 -5.64 -44.38
N SER A 40 3.99 -5.47 -44.42
CA SER A 40 2.99 -6.51 -44.13
C SER A 40 2.68 -6.90 -42.67
N ALA A 41 2.63 -5.94 -41.75
CA ALA A 41 2.05 -6.15 -40.40
C ALA A 41 0.84 -5.24 -40.07
N CYS A 42 0.42 -4.37 -41.00
CA CYS A 42 -0.52 -3.29 -40.69
C CYS A 42 -2.01 -3.70 -40.71
N HIS A 43 -2.38 -4.85 -41.29
CA HIS A 43 -3.80 -5.24 -41.41
C HIS A 43 -4.31 -6.27 -40.39
N ILE A 44 -3.44 -6.89 -39.58
CA ILE A 44 -3.86 -7.83 -38.52
C ILE A 44 -3.84 -7.17 -37.12
N LEU A 45 -3.01 -6.14 -36.92
CA LEU A 45 -2.99 -5.33 -35.70
C LEU A 45 -4.29 -4.53 -35.48
N GLN A 46 -5.08 -4.31 -36.53
CA GLN A 46 -6.34 -3.56 -36.44
C GLN A 46 -7.50 -4.40 -35.83
N ARG A 47 -7.41 -5.74 -35.82
CA ARG A 47 -8.42 -6.61 -35.18
C ARG A 47 -8.18 -6.85 -33.69
N SER A 48 -6.92 -6.84 -33.22
CA SER A 48 -6.60 -7.08 -31.80
C SER A 48 -6.75 -5.84 -30.90
N PHE A 49 -6.76 -4.63 -31.47
CA PHE A 49 -6.99 -3.41 -30.68
C PHE A 49 -8.47 -3.21 -30.31
N VAL A 50 -9.41 -3.77 -31.09
CA VAL A 50 -10.86 -3.60 -30.88
C VAL A 50 -11.41 -4.54 -29.80
N GLN A 51 -10.79 -5.69 -29.51
CA GLN A 51 -11.33 -6.63 -28.51
C GLN A 51 -10.96 -6.29 -27.06
N ASN A 52 -9.85 -5.58 -26.82
CA ASN A 52 -9.46 -5.17 -25.46
C ASN A 52 -9.91 -3.75 -25.08
N LEU A 53 -10.43 -2.96 -26.04
CA LEU A 53 -11.00 -1.63 -25.75
C LEU A 53 -12.43 -1.69 -25.20
N TRP A 54 -13.13 -2.83 -25.33
CA TRP A 54 -14.49 -2.99 -24.79
C TRP A 54 -14.56 -2.86 -23.26
N TYR A 55 -13.51 -3.30 -22.54
CA TYR A 55 -13.44 -3.15 -21.08
C TYR A 55 -13.03 -1.74 -20.63
N VAL A 56 -12.28 -1.00 -21.45
CA VAL A 56 -11.78 0.34 -21.11
C VAL A 56 -12.80 1.44 -21.45
N THR A 57 -13.67 1.24 -22.44
CA THR A 57 -14.57 2.30 -22.94
C THR A 57 -15.87 2.44 -22.15
N ILE A 58 -16.30 1.43 -21.38
CA ILE A 58 -17.56 1.48 -20.60
C ILE A 58 -17.37 2.16 -19.23
N LEU A 59 -16.16 2.15 -18.67
CA LEU A 59 -15.86 2.81 -17.38
C LEU A 59 -15.47 4.29 -17.51
N TYR A 60 -15.14 4.77 -18.71
CA TYR A 60 -14.67 6.14 -18.92
C TYR A 60 -15.78 7.23 -18.98
N PRO A 61 -16.95 7.03 -19.64
CA PRO A 61 -17.95 8.11 -19.74
C PRO A 61 -18.78 8.30 -18.45
N THR A 62 -18.82 7.32 -17.54
CA THR A 62 -19.49 7.42 -16.23
C THR A 62 -18.63 8.16 -15.20
N CYS A 63 -17.31 7.95 -15.19
CA CYS A 63 -16.39 8.66 -14.30
C CYS A 63 -16.19 10.13 -14.71
N LEU A 64 -16.14 10.45 -16.01
CA LEU A 64 -15.97 11.84 -16.46
C LEU A 64 -17.20 12.70 -16.15
N LYS A 65 -18.41 12.14 -16.21
CA LYS A 65 -19.64 12.83 -15.79
C LYS A 65 -19.71 13.05 -14.27
N ALA A 66 -19.18 12.10 -13.48
CA ALA A 66 -19.10 12.23 -12.02
C ALA A 66 -18.03 13.26 -11.59
N TYR A 67 -16.90 13.32 -12.29
CA TYR A 67 -15.84 14.29 -12.04
C TYR A 67 -16.30 15.73 -12.33
N LEU A 68 -16.95 15.96 -13.48
CA LEU A 68 -17.43 17.30 -13.87
C LEU A 68 -18.59 17.80 -12.98
N THR A 69 -19.38 16.90 -12.39
CA THR A 69 -20.45 17.29 -11.45
C THR A 69 -19.94 17.61 -10.04
N LEU A 70 -18.81 17.01 -9.62
CA LEU A 70 -18.13 17.32 -8.35
C LEU A 70 -17.37 18.66 -8.40
N GLU A 71 -16.83 19.05 -9.56
CA GLU A 71 -16.15 20.33 -9.76
C GLU A 71 -17.13 21.53 -9.73
N GLN A 72 -18.36 21.34 -10.22
CA GLN A 72 -19.40 22.37 -10.20
C GLN A 72 -20.02 22.58 -8.80
N ALA A 73 -20.05 21.55 -7.95
CA ALA A 73 -20.52 21.64 -6.57
C ALA A 73 -19.52 22.33 -5.62
N THR A 74 -18.21 22.16 -5.88
CA THR A 74 -17.14 22.79 -5.09
C THR A 74 -16.94 24.27 -5.43
N CYS A 75 -17.20 24.67 -6.69
CA CYS A 75 -17.14 26.08 -7.09
C CYS A 75 -18.28 26.93 -6.49
N SER A 76 -19.48 26.35 -6.29
CA SER A 76 -20.62 27.08 -5.68
C SER A 76 -20.50 27.27 -4.16
N SER A 77 -19.75 26.39 -3.48
CA SER A 77 -19.57 26.46 -2.02
C SER A 77 -18.49 27.46 -1.58
N SER A 78 -17.59 27.85 -2.49
CA SER A 78 -16.47 28.75 -2.19
C SER A 78 -16.85 30.24 -2.26
N LEU A 79 -18.03 30.59 -2.77
CA LEU A 79 -18.50 31.99 -2.86
C LEU A 79 -19.30 32.48 -1.64
N LEU A 80 -19.54 31.64 -0.62
CA LEU A 80 -20.41 31.96 0.52
C LEU A 80 -19.70 32.23 1.86
N LEU A 81 -18.36 32.29 1.89
CA LEU A 81 -17.59 32.50 3.12
C LEU A 81 -16.55 33.62 2.97
N LEU A 82 -17.02 34.85 2.77
CA LEU A 82 -16.23 36.04 3.08
C LEU A 82 -16.67 36.61 4.44
N PRO A 83 -15.76 36.78 5.42
CA PRO A 83 -16.11 37.35 6.71
C PRO A 83 -16.26 38.88 6.60
N THR A 84 -17.34 39.41 7.15
CA THR A 84 -17.57 40.85 7.34
C THR A 84 -16.61 41.44 8.38
N PRO A 85 -16.10 42.68 8.22
CA PRO A 85 -15.23 43.30 9.22
C PRO A 85 -16.02 43.77 10.46
N PRO A 86 -15.42 43.77 11.67
CA PRO A 86 -16.09 44.19 12.89
C PRO A 86 -16.20 45.73 13.01
N PRO A 87 -17.19 46.26 13.74
CA PRO A 87 -17.42 47.69 13.88
C PRO A 87 -16.41 48.37 14.81
N SER A 88 -16.07 49.61 14.45
CA SER A 88 -15.18 50.54 15.15
C SER A 88 -15.67 50.93 16.54
N THR A 89 -14.78 50.83 17.54
CA THR A 89 -14.95 51.38 18.90
C THR A 89 -14.69 52.90 18.89
N PRO A 90 -15.52 53.74 19.53
CA PRO A 90 -15.23 55.16 19.69
C PRO A 90 -14.48 55.45 21.01
N LEU A 91 -13.63 56.48 20.95
CA LEU A 91 -12.79 57.02 22.02
C LEU A 91 -13.61 57.86 23.04
N LEU A 92 -13.23 57.69 24.32
CA LEU A 92 -13.21 58.58 25.52
C LEU A 92 -14.11 59.85 25.63
N PRO A 93 -14.52 60.26 26.87
CA PRO A 93 -13.61 61.09 27.67
C PRO A 93 -13.61 60.90 29.21
N THR A 94 -12.51 61.37 29.77
CA THR A 94 -12.09 61.62 31.16
C THR A 94 -13.12 62.26 32.09
N VAL A 95 -13.17 61.82 33.36
CA VAL A 95 -13.70 62.58 34.50
C VAL A 95 -12.79 62.41 35.73
N HIS A 96 -12.38 63.54 36.29
CA HIS A 96 -11.68 63.72 37.58
C HIS A 96 -12.64 63.56 38.77
N THR A 97 -12.14 63.00 39.88
CA THR A 97 -12.41 63.31 41.31
C THR A 97 -11.65 62.26 42.12
N GLY A 98 -10.77 62.51 43.10
CA GLY A 98 -10.66 63.61 44.05
C GLY A 98 -11.23 63.18 45.40
N HIS A 99 -10.48 62.43 46.24
CA HIS A 99 -10.77 62.29 47.67
C HIS A 99 -9.51 62.06 48.52
N THR A 100 -9.28 63.03 49.39
CA THR A 100 -8.40 63.10 50.57
C THR A 100 -8.83 62.15 51.68
N HIS A 101 -7.87 61.52 52.36
CA HIS A 101 -7.97 61.18 53.80
C HIS A 101 -6.59 61.34 54.47
N GLN A 102 -6.51 62.23 55.45
CA GLN A 102 -5.45 62.30 56.46
C GLN A 102 -5.76 61.30 57.57
N VAL A 103 -4.74 60.60 58.09
CA VAL A 103 -4.64 60.21 59.52
C VAL A 103 -3.15 60.23 59.92
N THR A 104 -2.98 60.57 61.19
CA THR A 104 -1.88 61.08 62.01
C THR A 104 -0.65 60.18 62.26
N SER A 105 0.40 60.88 62.67
CA SER A 105 1.67 60.50 63.31
C SER A 105 1.63 59.41 64.39
N GLU A 106 2.68 58.56 64.44
CA GLU A 106 3.37 58.21 65.68
C GLU A 106 4.73 57.52 65.44
N GLU A 107 5.57 57.56 66.46
CA GLU A 107 7.03 57.50 66.48
C GLU A 107 7.66 56.10 66.23
N THR A 108 8.85 56.11 65.63
CA THR A 108 9.80 54.97 65.60
C THR A 108 10.66 54.91 66.87
N PRO A 109 11.05 53.72 67.33
CA PRO A 109 12.40 53.49 67.83
C PRO A 109 13.24 52.73 66.80
N ILE A 110 14.46 53.23 66.64
CA ILE A 110 15.45 52.88 65.63
C ILE A 110 16.02 51.49 65.91
N MET A 111 15.73 50.53 65.03
CA MET A 111 16.59 49.35 64.80
C MET A 111 17.52 49.69 63.65
N ILE A 112 18.81 49.87 63.95
CA ILE A 112 19.88 50.08 62.97
C ILE A 112 20.02 48.77 62.19
N VAL A 113 19.40 48.71 61.01
CA VAL A 113 19.66 47.69 59.99
C VAL A 113 20.66 48.31 59.03
N ASP A 114 21.79 47.63 58.85
CA ASP A 114 22.87 48.01 57.94
C ASP A 114 22.32 48.27 56.52
N PRO A 115 22.44 49.49 55.95
CA PRO A 115 21.75 49.87 54.72
C PRO A 115 22.28 49.17 53.45
N VAL A 116 23.30 48.33 53.57
CA VAL A 116 23.87 47.57 52.43
C VAL A 116 23.14 46.24 52.19
N GLN A 117 22.44 45.69 53.19
CA GLN A 117 21.75 44.39 53.04
C GLN A 117 20.27 44.48 52.63
N ALA A 118 19.68 45.68 52.64
CA ALA A 118 18.31 45.91 52.17
C ALA A 118 18.21 46.29 50.67
N LEU A 119 19.35 46.47 49.98
CA LEU A 119 19.40 46.75 48.54
C LEU A 119 19.71 45.51 47.68
N ALA A 120 19.69 44.30 48.27
CA ALA A 120 19.64 43.07 47.51
C ALA A 120 18.21 42.89 46.98
N LYS A 121 17.88 43.66 45.93
CA LYS A 121 16.70 43.46 45.10
C LYS A 121 16.66 41.97 44.73
N PRO A 122 15.64 41.18 45.11
CA PRO A 122 15.43 39.92 44.44
C PRO A 122 15.00 40.33 43.03
N THR A 123 15.95 40.45 42.11
CA THR A 123 15.63 40.28 40.71
C THR A 123 15.16 38.85 40.60
N SER A 124 13.86 38.63 40.79
CA SER A 124 13.15 37.59 40.05
C SER A 124 13.29 37.97 38.59
N SER A 125 14.49 37.73 38.04
CA SER A 125 14.64 37.45 36.63
C SER A 125 13.86 36.16 36.46
N VAL A 126 12.54 36.28 36.30
CA VAL A 126 11.73 35.24 35.69
C VAL A 126 12.44 35.02 34.37
N ALA A 127 13.22 33.94 34.28
CA ALA A 127 13.87 33.56 33.05
C ALA A 127 12.78 33.60 31.97
N PRO A 128 13.05 34.15 30.78
CA PRO A 128 12.05 34.21 29.72
C PRO A 128 11.42 32.83 29.61
N VAL A 129 10.09 32.75 29.74
CA VAL A 129 9.38 31.50 29.50
C VAL A 129 9.87 31.00 28.13
N PRO A 130 10.44 29.79 28.03
CA PRO A 130 10.93 29.30 26.75
C PRO A 130 9.76 29.36 25.77
N THR A 131 9.86 30.29 24.82
CA THR A 131 8.84 30.45 23.79
C THR A 131 9.01 29.26 22.87
N VAL A 132 8.18 28.24 23.06
CA VAL A 132 8.10 27.11 22.13
C VAL A 132 7.52 27.67 20.84
N VAL A 133 8.39 27.97 19.88
CA VAL A 133 7.96 28.32 18.53
C VAL A 133 7.37 27.04 17.93
N PRO A 134 6.11 27.05 17.45
CA PRO A 134 5.55 25.89 16.77
C PRO A 134 6.47 25.47 15.63
N SER A 135 6.93 24.22 15.66
CA SER A 135 7.73 23.67 14.57
C SER A 135 6.89 23.62 13.29
N LEU A 136 7.52 23.91 12.15
CA LEU A 136 6.89 23.64 10.86
C LEU A 136 6.58 22.14 10.74
N PRO A 137 5.49 21.76 10.05
CA PRO A 137 5.14 20.36 9.85
C PRO A 137 6.25 19.63 9.08
N GLU A 138 6.68 18.48 9.59
CA GLU A 138 7.68 17.63 8.95
C GLU A 138 7.00 16.67 7.96
N TYR A 139 7.49 16.64 6.72
CA TYR A 139 7.01 15.72 5.69
C TYR A 139 8.02 14.59 5.51
N GLN A 140 7.58 13.36 5.75
CA GLN A 140 8.36 12.16 5.47
C GLN A 140 7.95 11.60 4.12
N ASP A 141 8.73 11.96 3.10
CA ASP A 141 8.54 11.57 1.71
C ASP A 141 9.53 10.49 1.29
N ALA A 142 9.16 9.71 0.26
CA ALA A 142 10.12 8.87 -0.43
C ALA A 142 11.19 9.73 -1.11
N SER A 143 12.46 9.32 -0.98
CA SER A 143 13.55 9.92 -1.74
C SER A 143 13.59 9.34 -3.16
N GLU A 144 14.53 9.83 -3.95
CA GLU A 144 14.84 9.27 -5.26
C GLU A 144 15.09 7.75 -5.21
N THR A 145 15.63 7.23 -4.11
CA THR A 145 15.88 5.79 -3.95
C THR A 145 14.56 4.99 -3.90
N GLY A 146 13.59 5.46 -3.12
CA GLY A 146 12.26 4.83 -3.04
C GLY A 146 11.54 4.91 -4.39
N THR A 147 11.54 6.08 -5.03
CA THR A 147 10.90 6.27 -6.35
C THR A 147 11.53 5.37 -7.43
N ARG A 148 12.86 5.30 -7.51
CA ARG A 148 13.56 4.40 -8.45
C ARG A 148 13.20 2.94 -8.18
N THR A 149 13.09 2.54 -6.92
CA THR A 149 12.70 1.18 -6.54
C THR A 149 11.30 0.84 -7.06
N LEU A 150 10.33 1.75 -6.90
CA LEU A 150 8.96 1.54 -7.41
C LEU A 150 8.94 1.32 -8.93
N TRP A 151 9.70 2.11 -9.70
CA TRP A 151 9.82 1.95 -11.15
C TRP A 151 10.49 0.64 -11.56
N VAL A 152 11.55 0.22 -10.85
CA VAL A 152 12.20 -1.07 -11.12
C VAL A 152 11.22 -2.22 -10.92
N VAL A 153 10.48 -2.22 -9.81
CA VAL A 153 9.51 -3.28 -9.52
C VAL A 153 8.37 -3.28 -10.52
N PHE A 154 7.88 -2.10 -10.93
CA PHE A 154 6.90 -1.98 -12.02
C PHE A 154 7.37 -2.73 -13.28
N VAL A 155 8.60 -2.48 -13.74
CA VAL A 155 9.17 -3.15 -14.92
C VAL A 155 9.27 -4.66 -14.70
N VAL A 156 9.74 -5.10 -13.53
CA VAL A 156 9.83 -6.54 -13.20
C VAL A 156 8.46 -7.21 -13.25
N MET A 157 7.43 -6.60 -12.65
CA MET A 157 6.06 -7.12 -12.67
C MET A 157 5.49 -7.16 -14.08
N LEU A 158 5.73 -6.11 -14.88
CA LEU A 158 5.28 -6.03 -16.27
C LEU A 158 5.93 -7.11 -17.14
N VAL A 159 7.23 -7.34 -17.00
CA VAL A 159 7.94 -8.41 -17.69
C VAL A 159 7.38 -9.78 -17.28
N ALA A 160 7.16 -10.00 -15.99
CA ALA A 160 6.55 -11.24 -15.51
C ALA A 160 5.15 -11.46 -16.10
N THR A 161 4.32 -10.41 -16.19
CA THR A 161 3.01 -10.47 -16.85
C THR A 161 3.12 -10.90 -18.31
N ILE A 162 4.04 -10.31 -19.07
CA ILE A 162 4.25 -10.67 -20.48
C ILE A 162 4.68 -12.14 -20.60
N VAL A 163 5.61 -12.59 -19.77
CA VAL A 163 6.11 -13.97 -19.77
C VAL A 163 5.00 -14.95 -19.40
N PHE A 164 4.24 -14.70 -18.33
CA PHE A 164 3.16 -15.58 -17.87
C PHE A 164 2.02 -15.65 -18.88
N THR A 165 1.67 -14.52 -19.50
CA THR A 165 0.68 -14.46 -20.58
C THR A 165 1.16 -15.22 -21.82
N GLY A 166 2.43 -15.05 -22.19
CA GLY A 166 3.05 -15.77 -23.31
C GLY A 166 3.06 -17.29 -23.08
N MET A 167 3.40 -17.75 -21.87
CA MET A 167 3.28 -19.16 -21.51
C MET A 167 1.83 -19.65 -21.57
N ALA A 168 0.89 -18.83 -21.11
CA ALA A 168 -0.53 -19.14 -21.15
C ALA A 168 -0.96 -19.50 -22.58
N TRP A 169 -0.54 -18.74 -23.60
CA TRP A 169 -0.90 -18.98 -25.00
C TRP A 169 -0.57 -20.39 -25.53
N SER A 170 0.42 -21.07 -24.95
CA SER A 170 0.77 -22.44 -25.34
C SER A 170 -0.14 -23.53 -24.76
N VAL A 171 -1.04 -23.19 -23.82
CA VAL A 171 -1.89 -24.13 -23.07
C VAL A 171 -3.36 -24.00 -23.51
N PRO A 172 -4.12 -25.08 -23.75
CA PRO A 172 -5.55 -24.98 -24.09
C PRO A 172 -6.37 -24.28 -22.99
N MET A 173 -7.47 -23.60 -23.36
CA MET A 173 -8.26 -22.78 -22.42
C MET A 173 -8.72 -23.53 -21.16
N SER A 174 -9.10 -24.81 -21.29
CA SER A 174 -9.60 -25.60 -20.15
C SER A 174 -8.54 -25.89 -19.08
N LYS A 175 -7.24 -25.78 -19.41
CA LYS A 175 -6.10 -26.05 -18.51
C LYS A 175 -5.27 -24.82 -18.16
N ARG A 176 -5.67 -23.65 -18.66
CA ARG A 176 -4.89 -22.40 -18.54
C ARG A 176 -5.15 -21.66 -17.22
N LEU A 177 -6.00 -22.18 -16.33
CA LEU A 177 -6.48 -21.48 -15.13
C LEU A 177 -5.35 -20.87 -14.29
N TYR A 178 -4.36 -21.67 -13.88
CA TYR A 178 -3.21 -21.17 -13.12
C TYR A 178 -2.45 -20.05 -13.85
N HIS A 179 -2.26 -20.17 -15.17
CA HIS A 179 -1.56 -19.15 -15.95
C HIS A 179 -2.35 -17.83 -15.98
N VAL A 180 -3.68 -17.90 -16.10
CA VAL A 180 -4.55 -16.71 -16.08
C VAL A 180 -4.53 -16.04 -14.70
N ILE A 181 -4.63 -16.82 -13.62
CA ILE A 181 -4.59 -16.30 -12.25
C ILE A 181 -3.23 -15.65 -11.97
N THR A 182 -2.13 -16.36 -12.23
CA THR A 182 -0.77 -15.86 -12.00
C THR A 182 -0.42 -14.64 -12.89
N ALA A 183 -0.88 -14.59 -14.14
CA ALA A 183 -0.73 -13.41 -14.98
C ALA A 183 -1.55 -12.22 -14.45
N SER A 184 -2.76 -12.47 -13.94
CA SER A 184 -3.60 -11.43 -13.33
C SER A 184 -2.94 -10.85 -12.08
N ILE A 185 -2.33 -11.69 -11.24
CA ILE A 185 -1.57 -11.26 -10.05
C ILE A 185 -0.47 -10.25 -10.42
N THR A 186 0.37 -10.60 -11.40
CA THR A 186 1.47 -9.71 -11.83
C THR A 186 0.97 -8.46 -12.56
N THR A 187 -0.16 -8.56 -13.28
CA THR A 187 -0.78 -7.40 -13.95
C THR A 187 -1.27 -6.38 -12.94
N ILE A 188 -2.00 -6.83 -11.91
CA ILE A 188 -2.52 -5.97 -10.84
C ILE A 188 -1.35 -5.33 -10.09
N ALA A 189 -0.32 -6.12 -9.77
CA ALA A 189 0.88 -5.61 -9.12
C ALA A 189 1.58 -4.55 -9.98
N ALA A 190 1.75 -4.78 -11.30
CA ALA A 190 2.33 -3.78 -12.20
C ALA A 190 1.52 -2.47 -12.17
N LEU A 191 0.19 -2.54 -12.26
CA LEU A 191 -0.66 -1.34 -12.18
C LEU A 191 -0.54 -0.61 -10.85
N SER A 192 -0.45 -1.34 -9.74
CA SER A 192 -0.27 -0.74 -8.41
C SER A 192 1.10 -0.06 -8.27
N TYR A 193 2.18 -0.73 -8.67
CA TYR A 193 3.52 -0.15 -8.65
C TYR A 193 3.64 1.07 -9.57
N PHE A 194 2.97 1.06 -10.72
CA PHE A 194 2.86 2.25 -11.58
C PHE A 194 2.14 3.39 -10.85
N SER A 195 0.97 3.13 -10.24
CA SER A 195 0.21 4.12 -9.48
C SER A 195 1.01 4.73 -8.31
N MET A 196 1.76 3.90 -7.59
CA MET A 196 2.64 4.35 -6.51
C MET A 196 3.82 5.17 -7.05
N ALA A 197 4.44 4.74 -8.15
CA ALA A 197 5.56 5.45 -8.77
C ALA A 197 5.16 6.82 -9.35
N THR A 198 3.92 6.97 -9.83
CA THR A 198 3.37 8.25 -10.32
C THR A 198 2.76 9.11 -9.21
N GLY A 199 2.72 8.61 -7.96
CA GLY A 199 2.17 9.33 -6.80
C GLY A 199 0.65 9.27 -6.63
N HIS A 200 -0.10 8.60 -7.53
CA HIS A 200 -1.56 8.46 -7.42
C HIS A 200 -1.97 7.49 -6.30
N GLY A 201 -1.10 6.55 -5.96
CA GLY A 201 -1.32 5.54 -4.92
C GLY A 201 -0.81 5.91 -3.53
N VAL A 202 -0.58 7.20 -3.27
CA VAL A 202 0.04 7.71 -2.05
C VAL A 202 -0.89 8.71 -1.37
N SER A 203 -0.94 8.67 -0.03
CA SER A 203 -1.63 9.67 0.78
C SER A 203 -0.77 10.03 1.98
N TYR A 204 -0.92 11.24 2.51
CA TYR A 204 -0.29 11.62 3.77
C TYR A 204 -1.17 11.23 4.95
N HIS A 205 -0.56 10.62 5.95
CA HIS A 205 -1.18 10.39 7.25
C HIS A 205 -0.56 11.34 8.27
N HIS A 206 -1.41 12.17 8.90
CA HIS A 206 -1.01 13.16 9.89
C HIS A 206 -0.90 12.52 11.27
N VAL A 207 0.20 12.82 11.96
CA VAL A 207 0.45 12.38 13.32
C VAL A 207 1.14 13.47 14.12
N SER A 208 0.63 13.73 15.32
CA SER A 208 1.33 14.47 16.37
C SER A 208 2.26 13.55 17.18
N VAL A 209 3.58 13.77 17.10
CA VAL A 209 4.56 13.09 17.97
C VAL A 209 4.85 14.01 19.15
N ARG A 210 4.69 13.48 20.37
CA ARG A 210 5.04 14.20 21.61
C ARG A 210 6.47 13.87 21.99
N GLU A 211 7.36 14.85 21.88
CA GLU A 211 8.71 14.76 22.41
C GLU A 211 8.72 15.23 23.86
N SER A 212 9.08 14.32 24.77
CA SER A 212 9.24 14.68 26.17
C SER A 212 10.67 15.08 26.45
N HIS A 213 10.85 16.30 26.98
CA HIS A 213 12.16 16.83 27.32
C HIS A 213 12.35 16.92 28.83
N LYS A 214 13.58 16.65 29.31
CA LYS A 214 13.87 16.58 30.75
C LYS A 214 13.84 17.94 31.47
N HIS A 215 14.06 19.03 30.74
CA HIS A 215 14.20 20.39 31.32
C HIS A 215 13.39 21.47 30.58
N VAL A 216 12.54 21.07 29.63
CA VAL A 216 11.66 21.95 28.85
C VAL A 216 10.29 21.27 28.73
N PRO A 217 9.18 22.03 28.62
CA PRO A 217 7.86 21.45 28.41
C PRO A 217 7.86 20.53 27.18
N ASP A 218 7.04 19.48 27.23
CA ASP A 218 6.89 18.56 26.11
C ASP A 218 6.45 19.34 24.86
N THR A 219 7.10 19.05 23.73
CA THR A 219 6.79 19.69 22.44
C THR A 219 6.00 18.68 21.60
N GLU A 220 4.96 19.16 20.91
CA GLU A 220 4.23 18.36 19.93
C GLU A 220 4.67 18.78 18.53
N HIS A 221 5.09 17.79 17.73
CA HIS A 221 5.53 17.97 16.36
C HIS A 221 4.53 17.29 15.41
N ASP A 222 4.00 18.07 14.47
CA ASP A 222 3.13 17.57 13.42
C ASP A 222 3.95 16.92 12.30
N LEU A 223 3.72 15.63 12.07
CA LEU A 223 4.41 14.83 11.09
C LEU A 223 3.42 14.25 10.08
N TYR A 224 3.72 14.44 8.79
CA TYR A 224 2.96 13.87 7.68
C TYR A 224 3.81 12.80 7.01
N ARG A 225 3.45 11.53 7.20
CA ARG A 225 4.14 10.40 6.56
C ARG A 225 3.38 9.92 5.33
N GLN A 226 4.10 9.66 4.25
CA GLN A 226 3.53 9.00 3.07
C GLN A 226 3.11 7.56 3.39
N VAL A 227 1.84 7.26 3.16
CA VAL A 227 1.25 5.93 3.22
C VAL A 227 0.90 5.49 1.80
N TYR A 228 1.49 4.38 1.38
CA TYR A 228 1.31 3.80 0.05
C TYR A 228 0.04 2.92 0.01
N TRP A 229 -1.12 3.56 0.11
CA TRP A 229 -2.42 2.86 0.23
C TRP A 229 -2.75 1.95 -0.97
N ALA A 230 -2.24 2.26 -2.17
CA ALA A 230 -2.44 1.42 -3.36
C ALA A 230 -1.83 0.02 -3.20
N ARG A 231 -0.87 -0.15 -2.29
CA ARG A 231 -0.31 -1.45 -1.90
C ARG A 231 -1.36 -2.37 -1.28
N TYR A 232 -2.21 -1.83 -0.43
CA TYR A 232 -3.28 -2.61 0.19
C TYR A 232 -4.38 -2.98 -0.80
N VAL A 233 -4.63 -2.12 -1.81
CA VAL A 233 -5.54 -2.47 -2.91
C VAL A 233 -4.96 -3.58 -3.78
N ASP A 234 -3.66 -3.52 -4.09
CA ASP A 234 -2.94 -4.62 -4.75
C ASP A 234 -3.10 -5.91 -3.96
N TRP A 235 -2.78 -5.90 -2.67
CA TRP A 235 -2.87 -7.08 -1.83
C TRP A 235 -4.30 -7.62 -1.76
N ALA A 236 -5.29 -6.77 -1.53
CA ALA A 236 -6.69 -7.20 -1.43
C ALA A 236 -7.23 -7.89 -2.70
N LEU A 237 -6.55 -7.72 -3.84
CA LEU A 237 -6.87 -8.39 -5.10
C LEU A 237 -5.91 -9.55 -5.41
N THR A 238 -4.62 -9.42 -5.11
CA THR A 238 -3.59 -10.40 -5.48
C THR A 238 -3.42 -11.52 -4.46
N THR A 239 -3.59 -11.25 -3.17
CA THR A 239 -3.49 -12.29 -2.13
C THR A 239 -4.65 -13.30 -2.21
N PRO A 240 -5.91 -12.93 -2.52
CA PRO A 240 -6.95 -13.90 -2.80
C PRO A 240 -6.66 -14.78 -4.02
N LEU A 241 -6.07 -14.21 -5.07
CA LEU A 241 -5.69 -14.94 -6.28
C LEU A 241 -4.52 -15.91 -6.01
N LEU A 242 -3.53 -15.51 -5.21
CA LEU A 242 -2.44 -16.38 -4.76
C LEU A 242 -2.97 -17.56 -3.93
N LEU A 243 -3.91 -17.29 -3.03
CA LEU A 243 -4.57 -18.32 -2.22
C LEU A 243 -5.44 -19.23 -3.08
N LEU A 244 -6.09 -18.70 -4.11
CA LEU A 244 -6.83 -19.49 -5.07
C LEU A 244 -5.90 -20.47 -5.81
N ASP A 245 -4.74 -20.01 -6.30
CA ASP A 245 -3.73 -20.88 -6.91
C ASP A 245 -3.31 -22.02 -5.96
N LEU A 246 -2.98 -21.70 -4.70
CA LEU A 246 -2.61 -22.71 -3.69
C LEU A 246 -3.77 -23.66 -3.34
N ALA A 247 -4.99 -23.15 -3.23
CA ALA A 247 -6.15 -23.94 -2.87
C ALA A 247 -6.57 -24.89 -3.99
N LEU A 248 -6.50 -24.45 -5.24
CA LEU A 248 -6.70 -25.30 -6.42
C LEU A 248 -5.63 -26.39 -6.50
N LEU A 249 -4.36 -26.03 -6.25
CA LEU A 249 -3.25 -26.97 -6.19
C LEU A 249 -3.50 -28.07 -5.14
N ALA A 250 -3.89 -27.67 -3.92
CA ALA A 250 -4.27 -28.60 -2.86
C ALA A 250 -5.56 -29.38 -3.16
N GLY A 251 -6.45 -28.87 -4.01
CA GLY A 251 -7.78 -29.43 -4.26
C GLY A 251 -8.73 -29.22 -3.10
N LEU A 252 -8.71 -28.02 -2.53
CA LEU A 252 -9.66 -27.62 -1.50
C LEU A 252 -11.08 -27.49 -2.08
N ASN A 253 -12.08 -27.76 -1.25
CA ASN A 253 -13.48 -27.53 -1.62
C ASN A 253 -13.80 -26.02 -1.64
N GLY A 254 -14.84 -25.64 -2.37
CA GLY A 254 -15.25 -24.24 -2.54
C GLY A 254 -15.57 -23.51 -1.23
N GLY A 255 -16.13 -24.20 -0.23
CA GLY A 255 -16.40 -23.60 1.08
C GLY A 255 -15.13 -23.20 1.82
N THR A 256 -14.13 -24.09 1.85
CA THR A 256 -12.81 -23.80 2.41
C THR A 256 -12.11 -22.68 1.63
N ILE A 257 -12.20 -22.68 0.30
CA ILE A 257 -11.65 -21.61 -0.55
C ILE A 257 -12.27 -20.26 -0.18
N LEU A 258 -13.60 -20.18 -0.08
CA LEU A 258 -14.31 -18.94 0.26
C LEU A 258 -13.93 -18.42 1.64
N ILE A 259 -13.85 -19.29 2.66
CA ILE A 259 -13.42 -18.90 4.01
C ILE A 259 -11.98 -18.36 3.98
N THR A 260 -11.10 -19.02 3.23
CA THR A 260 -9.69 -18.63 3.11
C THR A 260 -9.55 -17.26 2.47
N ILE A 261 -10.24 -17.02 1.35
CA ILE A 261 -10.26 -15.73 0.64
C ILE A 261 -10.88 -14.63 1.51
N PHE A 262 -11.99 -14.92 2.20
CA PHE A 262 -12.65 -13.92 3.03
C PHE A 262 -11.78 -13.51 4.23
N ALA A 263 -11.12 -14.47 4.88
CA ALA A 263 -10.15 -14.19 5.93
C ALA A 263 -8.98 -13.35 5.41
N ASP A 264 -8.48 -13.63 4.21
CA ASP A 264 -7.41 -12.88 3.57
C ASP A 264 -7.81 -11.43 3.26
N VAL A 265 -9.01 -11.20 2.72
CA VAL A 265 -9.51 -9.83 2.48
C VAL A 265 -9.66 -9.07 3.81
N ILE A 266 -10.17 -9.71 4.87
CA ILE A 266 -10.21 -9.10 6.21
C ILE A 266 -8.80 -8.73 6.67
N MET A 267 -7.84 -9.63 6.53
CA MET A 267 -6.45 -9.40 6.91
C MET A 267 -5.89 -8.13 6.23
N VAL A 268 -6.06 -8.00 4.92
CA VAL A 268 -5.53 -6.85 4.18
C VAL A 268 -6.24 -5.55 4.54
N LEU A 269 -7.59 -5.54 4.56
CA LEU A 269 -8.36 -4.32 4.82
C LEU A 269 -8.17 -3.82 6.26
N THR A 270 -8.09 -4.73 7.23
CA THR A 270 -7.81 -4.33 8.61
C THR A 270 -6.36 -3.85 8.78
N GLY A 271 -5.41 -4.39 8.01
CA GLY A 271 -4.07 -3.82 7.89
C GLY A 271 -4.05 -2.39 7.32
N LEU A 272 -4.89 -2.11 6.30
CA LEU A 272 -5.06 -0.76 5.75
C LEU A 272 -5.62 0.20 6.82
N PHE A 273 -6.64 -0.21 7.56
CA PHE A 273 -7.20 0.61 8.65
C PHE A 273 -6.20 0.84 9.77
N ALA A 274 -5.33 -0.13 10.05
CA ALA A 274 -4.24 0.06 10.99
C ALA A 274 -3.22 1.10 10.48
N ALA A 275 -2.92 1.12 9.18
CA ALA A 275 -1.96 2.07 8.59
C ALA A 275 -2.44 3.52 8.67
N PHE A 276 -3.76 3.76 8.55
CA PHE A 276 -4.40 5.06 8.77
C PHE A 276 -4.90 5.28 10.21
N GLY A 277 -4.51 4.40 11.14
CA GLY A 277 -4.88 4.51 12.54
C GLY A 277 -4.09 5.63 13.22
N SER A 278 -4.78 6.46 14.02
CA SER A 278 -4.13 7.50 14.82
C SER A 278 -3.12 6.90 15.79
N GLU A 279 -1.98 7.56 15.94
CA GLU A 279 -0.87 7.06 16.76
C GLU A 279 -1.15 7.16 18.26
N GLY A 280 -0.49 6.29 19.03
CA GLY A 280 -0.70 6.22 20.47
C GLY A 280 -2.10 5.73 20.87
N THR A 281 -2.93 5.33 19.91
CA THR A 281 -4.29 4.84 20.16
C THR A 281 -4.36 3.31 20.21
N PRO A 282 -5.13 2.73 21.15
CA PRO A 282 -5.42 1.29 21.15
C PRO A 282 -6.08 0.79 19.85
N GLN A 283 -6.80 1.67 19.14
CA GLN A 283 -7.55 1.36 17.93
C GLN A 283 -6.62 0.89 16.80
N LYS A 284 -5.50 1.57 16.57
CA LYS A 284 -4.49 1.17 15.57
C LYS A 284 -4.01 -0.27 15.80
N TRP A 285 -3.63 -0.58 17.04
CA TRP A 285 -3.17 -1.91 17.43
C TRP A 285 -4.28 -2.95 17.44
N GLY A 286 -5.53 -2.54 17.70
CA GLY A 286 -6.72 -3.39 17.56
C GLY A 286 -6.92 -3.85 16.11
N TRP A 287 -6.85 -2.93 15.14
CA TRP A 287 -6.92 -3.27 13.72
C TRP A 287 -5.79 -4.22 13.29
N TYR A 288 -4.56 -3.92 13.73
CA TYR A 288 -3.41 -4.79 13.47
C TYR A 288 -3.59 -6.20 14.06
N ALA A 289 -4.10 -6.30 15.30
CA ALA A 289 -4.37 -7.59 15.93
C ALA A 289 -5.44 -8.40 15.18
N ILE A 290 -6.50 -7.75 14.71
CA ILE A 290 -7.51 -8.40 13.86
C ILE A 290 -6.89 -8.93 12.57
N ALA A 291 -6.00 -8.15 11.94
CA ALA A 291 -5.27 -8.59 10.74
C ALA A 291 -4.42 -9.84 11.03
N CYS A 292 -3.70 -9.86 12.15
CA CYS A 292 -2.92 -11.04 12.57
C CYS A 292 -3.80 -12.27 12.83
N ILE A 293 -4.96 -12.10 13.48
CA ILE A 293 -5.90 -13.20 13.73
C ILE A 293 -6.44 -13.75 12.40
N ALA A 294 -6.82 -12.86 11.48
CA ALA A 294 -7.27 -13.25 10.15
C ALA A 294 -6.17 -14.01 9.36
N TYR A 295 -4.91 -13.58 9.49
CA TYR A 295 -3.77 -14.30 8.92
C TYR A 295 -3.58 -15.70 9.53
N LEU A 296 -3.80 -15.87 10.85
CA LEU A 296 -3.76 -17.19 11.49
C LEU A 296 -4.86 -18.11 10.95
N VAL A 297 -6.02 -17.58 10.57
CA VAL A 297 -7.06 -18.36 9.89
C VAL A 297 -6.57 -18.82 8.52
N VAL A 298 -5.92 -17.96 7.73
CA VAL A 298 -5.30 -18.35 6.43
C VAL A 298 -4.26 -19.45 6.62
N ILE A 299 -3.38 -19.31 7.62
CA ILE A 299 -2.39 -20.34 7.98
C ILE A 299 -3.08 -21.66 8.31
N TRP A 300 -4.13 -21.64 9.15
CA TRP A 300 -4.87 -22.83 9.52
C TRP A 300 -5.45 -23.54 8.28
N GLN A 301 -6.07 -22.78 7.37
CA GLN A 301 -6.66 -23.35 6.16
C GLN A 301 -5.60 -24.03 5.27
N LEU A 302 -4.44 -23.41 5.10
CA LEU A 302 -3.37 -24.00 4.27
C LEU A 302 -2.65 -25.17 4.96
N LEU A 303 -2.31 -25.05 6.24
CA LEU A 303 -1.52 -26.06 6.95
C LEU A 303 -2.33 -27.30 7.34
N VAL A 304 -3.62 -27.14 7.65
CA VAL A 304 -4.47 -28.26 8.09
C VAL A 304 -5.22 -28.83 6.88
N HIS A 305 -6.10 -28.03 6.27
CA HIS A 305 -6.94 -28.50 5.19
C HIS A 305 -6.13 -28.66 3.89
N GLY A 306 -5.34 -27.64 3.52
CA GLY A 306 -4.53 -27.66 2.30
C GLY A 306 -3.53 -28.80 2.28
N ARG A 307 -2.77 -28.97 3.36
CA ARG A 307 -1.77 -30.04 3.47
C ARG A 307 -2.38 -31.44 3.44
N ALA A 308 -3.51 -31.64 4.13
CA ALA A 308 -4.20 -32.93 4.13
C ALA A 308 -4.72 -33.27 2.72
N SER A 309 -5.41 -32.34 2.06
CA SER A 309 -5.92 -32.53 0.70
C SER A 309 -4.80 -32.74 -0.33
N ALA A 310 -3.73 -31.94 -0.28
CA ALA A 310 -2.60 -32.09 -1.19
C ALA A 310 -1.87 -33.44 -1.01
N SER A 311 -1.71 -33.90 0.23
CA SER A 311 -1.07 -35.19 0.52
C SER A 311 -1.92 -36.37 0.04
N ALA A 312 -3.25 -36.25 0.09
CA ALA A 312 -4.17 -37.26 -0.42
C ALA A 312 -4.12 -37.41 -1.95
N LYS A 313 -3.70 -36.36 -2.68
CA LYS A 313 -3.45 -36.42 -4.14
C LYS A 313 -2.16 -37.15 -4.51
N GLY A 314 -1.28 -37.44 -3.55
CA GLY A 314 -0.03 -38.17 -3.73
C GLY A 314 1.19 -37.44 -3.19
N GLY A 315 2.27 -38.18 -2.93
CA GLY A 315 3.47 -37.66 -2.27
C GLY A 315 4.16 -36.51 -3.02
N LYS A 316 4.13 -36.53 -4.36
CA LYS A 316 4.71 -35.47 -5.20
C LYS A 316 3.95 -34.14 -5.05
N VAL A 317 2.61 -34.18 -5.15
CA VAL A 317 1.74 -33.01 -5.01
C VAL A 317 1.77 -32.48 -3.57
N GLY A 318 1.69 -33.38 -2.58
CA GLY A 318 1.81 -33.02 -1.16
C GLY A 318 3.15 -32.37 -0.82
N GLY A 319 4.26 -32.91 -1.34
CA GLY A 319 5.59 -32.35 -1.17
C GLY A 319 5.74 -30.96 -1.81
N PHE A 320 5.26 -30.81 -3.05
CA PHE A 320 5.27 -29.52 -3.73
C PHE A 320 4.41 -28.48 -3.01
N PHE A 321 3.17 -28.83 -2.63
CA PHE A 321 2.29 -27.95 -1.88
C PHE A 321 2.92 -27.52 -0.55
N ALA A 322 3.54 -28.45 0.18
CA ALA A 322 4.25 -28.13 1.41
C ALA A 322 5.40 -27.15 1.19
N ALA A 323 6.16 -27.30 0.10
CA ALA A 323 7.26 -26.40 -0.23
C ALA A 323 6.78 -25.00 -0.63
N ILE A 324 5.87 -24.91 -1.60
CA ILE A 324 5.41 -23.62 -2.13
C ILE A 324 4.47 -22.89 -1.16
N GLY A 325 3.61 -23.63 -0.45
CA GLY A 325 2.76 -23.08 0.61
C GLY A 325 3.59 -22.65 1.82
N GLY A 326 4.61 -23.43 2.22
CA GLY A 326 5.55 -23.05 3.28
C GLY A 326 6.35 -21.80 2.92
N PHE A 327 6.86 -21.72 1.69
CA PHE A 327 7.52 -20.51 1.17
C PHE A 327 6.59 -19.29 1.26
N THR A 328 5.34 -19.43 0.81
CA THR A 328 4.34 -18.36 0.85
C THR A 328 4.11 -17.87 2.26
N LEU A 329 3.85 -18.78 3.22
CA LEU A 329 3.61 -18.42 4.62
C LEU A 329 4.83 -17.78 5.30
N ILE A 330 6.05 -18.22 4.98
CA ILE A 330 7.27 -17.60 5.50
C ILE A 330 7.36 -16.17 5.01
N ILE A 331 7.22 -15.94 3.71
CA ILE A 331 7.28 -14.60 3.10
C ILE A 331 6.16 -13.71 3.63
N TRP A 332 4.93 -14.22 3.70
CA TRP A 332 3.76 -13.48 4.20
C TRP A 332 3.88 -13.09 5.66
N THR A 333 4.56 -13.88 6.49
CA THR A 333 4.83 -13.53 7.89
C THR A 333 5.77 -12.33 8.01
N VAL A 334 6.62 -12.07 7.01
CA VAL A 334 7.51 -10.91 7.01
C VAL A 334 6.73 -9.60 6.78
N TYR A 335 5.62 -9.60 6.05
CA TYR A 335 4.81 -8.40 5.81
C TYR A 335 4.30 -7.71 7.09
N PRO A 336 3.62 -8.40 8.03
CA PRO A 336 3.19 -7.79 9.27
C PRO A 336 4.37 -7.41 10.18
N ILE A 337 5.51 -8.11 10.10
CA ILE A 337 6.72 -7.71 10.83
C ILE A 337 7.25 -6.38 10.30
N VAL A 338 7.37 -6.24 8.97
CA VAL A 338 7.74 -4.97 8.32
C VAL A 338 6.75 -3.88 8.70
N TRP A 339 5.44 -4.17 8.69
CA TRP A 339 4.41 -3.22 9.10
C TRP A 339 4.58 -2.78 10.56
N GLY A 340 4.80 -3.71 11.48
CA GLY A 340 5.01 -3.42 12.90
C GLY A 340 6.27 -2.58 13.15
N ILE A 341 7.31 -2.75 12.34
CA ILE A 341 8.55 -1.96 12.44
C ILE A 341 8.37 -0.58 11.79
N ALA A 342 7.80 -0.52 10.59
CA ALA A 342 7.62 0.70 9.81
C ALA A 342 6.50 1.58 10.36
N ASP A 343 5.25 1.19 10.12
CA ASP A 343 4.06 1.95 10.49
C ASP A 343 3.83 1.87 12.00
N GLY A 344 4.05 0.70 12.60
CA GLY A 344 3.78 0.48 14.03
C GLY A 344 4.75 1.21 14.96
N SER A 345 6.05 1.10 14.70
CA SER A 345 7.11 1.60 15.60
C SER A 345 7.90 2.79 15.07
N ARG A 346 7.70 3.19 13.81
CA ARG A 346 8.40 4.32 13.14
C ARG A 346 9.92 4.23 13.12
N ASN A 347 10.45 3.02 13.25
CA ASN A 347 11.89 2.78 13.24
C ASN A 347 12.46 2.62 11.82
N MET A 348 11.64 2.81 10.79
CA MET A 348 12.02 2.63 9.39
C MET A 348 11.58 3.84 8.56
N ASN A 349 12.49 4.36 7.75
CA ASN A 349 12.17 5.46 6.83
C ASN A 349 11.27 4.97 5.68
N VAL A 350 10.71 5.90 4.90
CA VAL A 350 9.77 5.57 3.82
C VAL A 350 10.44 4.78 2.69
N ASP A 351 11.71 5.04 2.38
CA ASP A 351 12.45 4.31 1.34
C ASP A 351 12.71 2.85 1.72
N GLU A 352 13.11 2.62 2.97
CA GLU A 352 13.35 1.29 3.54
C GLU A 352 12.06 0.47 3.54
N GLU A 353 10.92 1.10 3.84
CA GLU A 353 9.60 0.49 3.72
C GLU A 353 9.27 0.09 2.29
N ILE A 354 9.47 1.00 1.32
CA ILE A 354 9.29 0.71 -0.10
C ILE A 354 10.16 -0.47 -0.53
N ILE A 355 11.45 -0.46 -0.17
CA ILE A 355 12.41 -1.51 -0.56
C ILE A 355 12.03 -2.84 0.08
N ALA A 356 11.66 -2.85 1.36
CA ALA A 356 11.27 -4.07 2.06
C ALA A 356 10.06 -4.74 1.38
N TYR A 357 9.00 -3.98 1.13
CA TYR A 357 7.83 -4.53 0.45
C TYR A 357 8.07 -4.86 -1.03
N ALA A 358 8.93 -4.10 -1.73
CA ALA A 358 9.35 -4.41 -3.09
C ALA A 358 10.01 -5.78 -3.21
N VAL A 359 10.96 -6.09 -2.31
CA VAL A 359 11.63 -7.39 -2.27
C VAL A 359 10.63 -8.50 -1.97
N LEU A 360 9.76 -8.30 -0.98
CA LEU A 360 8.73 -9.28 -0.62
C LEU A 360 7.78 -9.54 -1.79
N ASP A 361 7.33 -8.51 -2.49
CA ASP A 361 6.40 -8.65 -3.61
C ASP A 361 7.05 -9.36 -4.80
N ILE A 362 8.32 -9.11 -5.10
CA ILE A 362 9.05 -9.87 -6.14
C ILE A 362 9.12 -11.36 -5.78
N LEU A 363 9.35 -11.69 -4.52
CA LEU A 363 9.38 -13.08 -4.07
C LEU A 363 7.98 -13.72 -4.10
N ALA A 364 6.97 -13.01 -3.60
CA ALA A 364 5.61 -13.51 -3.43
C ALA A 364 4.81 -13.57 -4.74
N LYS A 365 5.17 -12.80 -5.77
CA LYS A 365 4.40 -12.71 -7.02
C LYS A 365 5.12 -13.34 -8.22
N PRO A 366 6.16 -12.74 -8.83
CA PRO A 366 6.81 -13.33 -10.00
C PRO A 366 7.64 -14.57 -9.67
N VAL A 367 8.38 -14.62 -8.55
CA VAL A 367 9.15 -15.83 -8.20
C VAL A 367 8.22 -16.99 -7.84
N PHE A 368 7.22 -16.74 -6.98
CA PHE A 368 6.16 -17.69 -6.70
C PHE A 368 5.47 -18.18 -8.00
N GLY A 369 5.04 -17.24 -8.84
CA GLY A 369 4.29 -17.55 -10.07
C GLY A 369 5.10 -18.37 -11.06
N ALA A 370 6.37 -18.01 -11.26
CA ALA A 370 7.28 -18.80 -12.09
C ALA A 370 7.44 -20.22 -11.53
N TRP A 371 7.69 -20.35 -10.22
CA TRP A 371 7.85 -21.65 -9.58
C TRP A 371 6.57 -22.50 -9.68
N LEU A 372 5.40 -21.90 -9.47
CA LEU A 372 4.10 -22.55 -9.61
C LEU A 372 3.91 -23.09 -11.03
N LEU A 373 4.03 -22.23 -12.05
CA LEU A 373 3.75 -22.59 -13.44
C LEU A 373 4.73 -23.63 -13.98
N PHE A 374 6.04 -23.49 -13.71
CA PHE A 374 7.03 -24.48 -14.17
C PHE A 374 6.83 -25.86 -13.55
N THR A 375 6.48 -25.91 -12.26
CA THR A 375 6.28 -27.20 -11.59
C THR A 375 4.93 -27.82 -11.96
N HIS A 376 3.88 -27.01 -12.11
CA HIS A 376 2.55 -27.45 -12.55
C HIS A 376 2.60 -28.16 -13.91
N VAL A 377 3.35 -27.61 -14.88
CA VAL A 377 3.52 -28.25 -16.21
C VAL A 377 4.12 -29.66 -16.09
N SER A 378 4.93 -29.90 -15.06
CA SER A 378 5.58 -31.20 -14.79
C SER A 378 4.74 -32.14 -13.91
N MET A 379 3.52 -31.75 -13.51
CA MET A 379 2.63 -32.51 -12.63
C MET A 379 1.19 -32.52 -13.16
N PRO A 380 0.86 -33.45 -14.06
CA PRO A 380 -0.48 -33.58 -14.62
C PRO A 380 -1.59 -33.73 -13.56
N GLU A 381 -1.26 -34.28 -12.39
CA GLU A 381 -2.15 -34.50 -11.25
C GLU A 381 -2.64 -33.20 -10.59
N THR A 382 -1.98 -32.08 -10.90
CA THR A 382 -2.35 -30.75 -10.40
C THR A 382 -3.30 -30.00 -11.32
N ASN A 383 -3.57 -30.54 -12.52
CA ASN A 383 -4.48 -29.92 -13.47
C ASN A 383 -5.90 -29.83 -12.90
N VAL A 384 -6.47 -28.64 -12.99
CA VAL A 384 -7.90 -28.40 -12.79
C VAL A 384 -8.51 -28.19 -14.16
N ASP A 385 -9.33 -29.14 -14.62
CA ASP A 385 -10.00 -29.03 -15.92
C ASP A 385 -11.29 -28.22 -15.76
N VAL A 386 -11.32 -27.07 -16.40
CA VAL A 386 -12.45 -26.15 -16.35
C VAL A 386 -13.34 -26.42 -17.57
N GLY A 387 -14.42 -27.18 -17.35
CA GLY A 387 -15.36 -27.60 -18.41
C GLY A 387 -16.56 -26.66 -18.61
N GLY A 388 -17.36 -26.95 -19.65
CA GLY A 388 -18.65 -26.31 -19.91
C GLY A 388 -18.55 -24.84 -20.31
N PHE A 389 -19.43 -24.00 -19.76
CA PHE A 389 -19.49 -22.56 -20.04
C PHE A 389 -18.13 -21.85 -19.93
N TRP A 390 -17.32 -22.25 -18.95
CA TRP A 390 -16.07 -21.58 -18.63
C TRP A 390 -14.94 -21.81 -19.65
N SER A 391 -15.00 -22.87 -20.45
CA SER A 391 -14.04 -23.13 -21.53
C SER A 391 -14.63 -23.02 -22.93
N GLN A 392 -15.93 -23.29 -23.10
CA GLN A 392 -16.57 -23.31 -24.41
C GLN A 392 -17.63 -22.20 -24.62
N GLY A 393 -17.93 -21.41 -23.58
CA GLY A 393 -18.97 -20.38 -23.63
C GLY A 393 -20.39 -20.96 -23.61
N LEU A 394 -21.41 -20.11 -23.76
CA LEU A 394 -22.77 -20.55 -24.02
C LEU A 394 -22.83 -21.09 -25.45
N SER A 395 -22.65 -22.40 -25.62
CA SER A 395 -22.85 -23.07 -26.91
C SER A 395 -24.29 -22.81 -27.40
N GLY A 396 -24.42 -22.16 -28.55
CA GLY A 396 -25.71 -21.86 -29.19
C GLY A 396 -26.47 -23.09 -29.74
N GLU A 397 -25.96 -24.30 -29.54
CA GLU A 397 -26.54 -25.58 -29.99
C GLU A 397 -27.67 -26.08 -29.07
N GLY A 398 -28.59 -25.17 -28.73
CA GLY A 398 -29.81 -25.46 -27.98
C GLY A 398 -31.04 -24.74 -28.52
N ARG A 399 -30.98 -24.17 -29.73
CA ARG A 399 -32.14 -23.57 -30.41
C ARG A 399 -32.28 -24.13 -31.83
N ILE A 400 -33.42 -24.80 -32.05
CA ILE A 400 -34.08 -25.11 -33.35
C ILE A 400 -33.50 -26.35 -34.04
N ARG A 401 -34.21 -27.49 -34.10
CA ARG A 401 -35.53 -27.70 -34.74
C ARG A 401 -36.44 -28.64 -33.94
N VAL A 402 -37.61 -28.15 -33.51
CA VAL A 402 -38.84 -28.95 -33.42
C VAL A 402 -39.82 -28.24 -34.34
N GLY A 403 -39.83 -28.69 -35.56
CA GLY A 403 -40.59 -28.16 -36.68
C GLY A 403 -40.45 -29.21 -37.76
N ASP A 404 -41.35 -30.19 -37.65
CA ASP A 404 -42.00 -30.94 -38.74
C ASP A 404 -42.55 -32.21 -38.09
N ASP A 405 -43.78 -32.11 -37.60
CA ASP A 405 -44.76 -33.19 -37.54
C ASP A 405 -46.17 -32.55 -37.64
N ASP A 406 -46.33 -31.64 -38.60
CA ASP A 406 -47.63 -31.37 -39.23
C ASP A 406 -47.68 -32.25 -40.49
N GLU A 407 -47.91 -33.56 -40.31
CA GLU A 407 -48.54 -34.40 -41.33
C GLU A 407 -49.81 -35.00 -40.72
N GLY A 408 -50.85 -34.17 -40.64
CA GLY A 408 -52.21 -34.66 -40.73
C GLY A 408 -52.63 -34.71 -42.19
N ALA A 409 -53.05 -35.89 -42.67
CA ALA A 409 -54.15 -36.10 -43.63
C ALA A 409 -54.33 -37.60 -43.89
#